data_AF-A0A1Q5PU47-F1
#
_entry.id   AF-A0A1Q5PU47-F1
#
_cell.length_a   1.000
_cell.length_b   1.000
_cell.length_c   1.000
_cell.angle_alpha   90.00
_cell.angle_beta   90.00
_cell.angle_gamma   90.00
#
_symmetry.space_group_name_H-M   'P 1'
#
loop_
_entity.id
_entity.type
_entity.pdbx_description
1 polymer ?
#
loop_
_entity_poly.entity_id
_entity_poly.type
_entity_poly.pdbx_seq_one_letter_code
_entity_poly.pdbx_strand_id
1 'polypeptide(L)'
;MQCADGIIISQAHATILRPDREGKVSLIASGPRFEDGVAAAGLGVGFDVPGKPGAYGSLRAGESVSHPEVGTLTLLDVKVVETPPGQVGGGNLAVYCFRPTPTFDLDTDRLTWTKDQ
;
A
#
# COMPACT_ATOMS: atom_id res chain seq x y z
N MET A 1 -5.43 3.67 18.28
CA MET A 1 -5.25 4.33 16.97
C MET A 1 -4.46 3.40 16.06
N GLN A 2 -5.03 2.91 14.96
CA GLN A 2 -4.47 1.77 14.20
C GLN A 2 -3.17 2.08 13.42
N CYS A 3 -2.68 3.33 13.42
CA CYS A 3 -1.44 3.75 12.75
C CYS A 3 -0.69 4.89 13.50
N ALA A 4 -0.55 4.82 14.83
CA ALA A 4 0.02 5.93 15.62
C ALA A 4 1.48 6.29 15.25
N ASP A 5 2.30 5.28 14.94
CA ASP A 5 3.73 5.45 14.60
C ASP A 5 4.04 5.07 13.14
N GLY A 6 3.03 5.17 12.28
CA GLY A 6 3.15 4.81 10.86
C GLY A 6 2.60 5.88 9.95
N ILE A 7 2.63 5.59 8.65
CA ILE A 7 2.18 6.49 7.60
C ILE A 7 0.94 5.86 6.98
N ILE A 8 -0.18 6.60 6.96
CA ILE A 8 -1.39 6.17 6.27
C ILE A 8 -1.22 6.46 4.79
N ILE A 9 -1.39 5.43 3.97
CA ILE A 9 -1.27 5.51 2.51
C ILE A 9 -2.61 5.08 1.91
N SER A 10 -3.10 5.87 0.96
CA SER A 10 -4.22 5.53 0.09
C SER A 10 -3.66 5.24 -1.30
N GLN A 11 -3.82 4.01 -1.79
CA GLN A 11 -3.19 3.56 -3.04
C GLN A 11 -4.21 2.87 -3.94
N ALA A 12 -4.32 3.34 -5.18
CA ALA A 12 -5.16 2.71 -6.19
C ALA A 12 -4.60 1.36 -6.64
N HIS A 13 -5.49 0.48 -7.10
CA HIS A 13 -5.11 -0.80 -7.69
C HIS A 13 -3.99 -0.66 -8.73
N ALA A 14 -2.97 -1.53 -8.63
CA ALA A 14 -1.88 -1.66 -9.60
C ALA A 14 -1.01 -0.41 -9.80
N THR A 15 -1.17 0.61 -8.94
CA THR A 15 -0.19 1.69 -8.85
C THR A 15 1.04 1.20 -8.09
N ILE A 16 2.23 1.67 -8.47
CA ILE A 16 3.48 1.38 -7.78
C ILE A 16 3.89 2.64 -7.03
N LEU A 17 3.91 2.58 -5.71
CA LEU A 17 4.46 3.63 -4.87
C LEU A 17 5.93 3.30 -4.59
N ARG A 18 6.81 4.28 -4.78
CA ARG A 18 8.24 4.13 -4.50
C ARG A 18 8.65 5.02 -3.33
N PRO A 19 8.63 4.51 -2.10
CA PRO A 19 8.81 5.33 -0.91
C PRO A 19 10.28 5.56 -0.55
N ASP A 20 11.24 4.90 -1.22
CA ASP A 20 12.66 5.11 -0.99
C ASP A 20 13.23 6.24 -1.87
N ARG A 21 14.31 6.87 -1.40
CA ARG A 21 14.97 7.95 -2.17
C ARG A 21 15.53 7.47 -3.51
N GLU A 22 16.12 6.26 -3.53
CA GLU A 22 16.65 5.68 -4.77
C GLU A 22 15.57 5.26 -5.77
N GLY A 23 14.33 5.07 -5.31
CA GLY A 23 13.22 4.63 -6.15
C GLY A 23 13.35 3.17 -6.59
N LYS A 24 13.96 2.30 -5.79
CA LYS A 24 14.14 0.87 -6.07
C LYS A 24 13.18 -0.01 -5.29
N VAL A 25 12.52 0.50 -4.26
CA VAL A 25 11.53 -0.23 -3.47
C VAL A 25 10.14 0.11 -3.96
N SER A 26 9.30 -0.92 -4.12
CA SER A 26 7.92 -0.77 -4.58
C SER A 26 6.96 -1.22 -3.49
N LEU A 27 6.04 -0.36 -3.09
CA LEU A 27 4.82 -0.75 -2.36
C LEU A 27 3.70 -0.96 -3.38
N ILE A 28 3.05 -2.11 -3.28
CA ILE A 28 2.07 -2.58 -4.26
C ILE A 28 0.75 -2.81 -3.54
N ALA A 29 -0.33 -2.28 -4.12
CA ALA A 29 -1.71 -2.58 -3.72
C ALA A 29 -2.46 -3.24 -4.88
N SER A 30 -3.17 -4.33 -4.61
CA SER A 30 -3.89 -5.11 -5.62
C SER A 30 -5.31 -5.48 -5.17
N GLY A 31 -6.23 -5.52 -6.15
CA GLY A 31 -7.64 -5.87 -5.98
C GLY A 31 -8.35 -5.38 -4.71
N PRO A 32 -8.31 -4.09 -4.34
CA PRO A 32 -9.01 -3.60 -3.16
C PRO A 32 -10.53 -3.80 -3.32
N ARG A 33 -11.18 -4.42 -2.34
CA ARG A 33 -12.61 -4.78 -2.38
C ARG A 33 -13.17 -4.99 -0.99
N PHE A 34 -14.47 -5.14 -0.89
CA PHE A 34 -15.13 -5.70 0.29
C PHE A 34 -15.49 -7.17 0.01
N GLU A 35 -15.03 -8.09 0.86
CA GLU A 35 -15.43 -9.50 0.88
C GLU A 35 -16.26 -9.76 2.15
N ASP A 36 -17.52 -10.14 1.98
CA ASP A 36 -18.45 -10.37 3.10
C ASP A 36 -18.54 -9.18 4.08
N GLY A 37 -18.48 -7.96 3.54
CA GLY A 37 -18.49 -6.72 4.32
C GLY A 37 -17.15 -6.36 4.98
N VAL A 38 -16.09 -7.14 4.76
CA VAL A 38 -14.75 -6.88 5.31
C VAL A 38 -13.84 -6.36 4.20
N ALA A 39 -13.14 -5.25 4.44
CA ALA A 39 -12.17 -4.72 3.49
C ALA A 39 -11.03 -5.74 3.27
N ALA A 40 -10.70 -5.98 2.00
CA ALA A 40 -9.67 -6.92 1.57
C ALA A 40 -8.86 -6.37 0.40
N ALA A 41 -7.55 -6.59 0.41
CA ALA A 41 -6.63 -6.19 -0.65
C ALA A 41 -5.35 -7.02 -0.60
N GLY A 42 -4.69 -7.17 -1.75
CA GLY A 42 -3.31 -7.62 -1.78
C GLY A 42 -2.36 -6.47 -1.49
N LEU A 43 -1.47 -6.62 -0.51
CA LEU A 43 -0.41 -5.66 -0.23
C LEU A 43 0.95 -6.34 -0.34
N GLY A 44 1.97 -5.58 -0.74
CA GLY A 44 3.32 -6.10 -0.74
C GLY A 44 4.42 -5.08 -0.96
N VAL A 45 5.64 -5.58 -0.78
CA VAL A 45 6.92 -4.93 -1.01
C VAL A 45 7.63 -5.69 -2.13
N GLY A 46 8.12 -4.96 -3.13
CA GLY A 46 8.97 -5.47 -4.21
C GLY A 46 10.24 -4.64 -4.36
N PHE A 47 11.18 -5.17 -5.14
CA PHE A 47 12.46 -4.52 -5.44
C PHE A 47 12.70 -4.49 -6.96
N ASP A 48 13.18 -3.36 -7.47
CA ASP A 48 13.75 -3.26 -8.81
C ASP A 48 15.21 -3.74 -8.81
N VAL A 49 15.44 -4.90 -8.19
CA VAL A 49 16.74 -5.56 -8.07
C VAL A 49 16.53 -7.04 -8.39
N PRO A 50 17.12 -7.56 -9.49
CA PRO A 50 16.95 -8.96 -9.87
C PRO A 50 17.33 -9.92 -8.74
N GLY A 51 16.46 -10.89 -8.47
CA GLY A 51 16.71 -11.94 -7.47
C GLY A 51 16.50 -11.54 -6.01
N LYS A 52 16.17 -10.27 -5.71
CA LYS A 52 15.83 -9.85 -4.35
C LYS A 52 14.38 -10.20 -4.03
N PRO A 53 14.10 -11.07 -3.04
CA PRO A 53 12.74 -11.47 -2.73
C PRO A 53 11.98 -10.30 -2.10
N GLY A 54 10.73 -10.13 -2.52
CA GLY A 54 9.78 -9.23 -1.88
C GLY A 54 8.99 -9.91 -0.77
N ALA A 55 7.94 -9.24 -0.30
CA ALA A 55 6.92 -9.82 0.57
C ALA A 55 5.53 -9.43 0.05
N TYR A 56 4.59 -10.37 -0.02
CA TYR A 56 3.25 -10.09 -0.52
C TYR A 56 2.23 -10.95 0.21
N GLY A 57 1.05 -10.39 0.49
CA GLY A 57 -0.05 -11.11 1.12
C GLY A 57 -1.40 -10.59 0.64
N SER A 58 -2.38 -11.49 0.53
CA SER A 58 -3.79 -11.15 0.43
C SER A 58 -4.32 -10.95 1.85
N LEU A 59 -4.73 -9.73 2.18
CA LEU A 59 -5.03 -9.31 3.55
C LEU A 59 -6.49 -8.89 3.68
N ARG A 60 -7.07 -9.16 4.85
CA ARG A 60 -8.29 -8.53 5.37
C ARG A 60 -7.92 -7.38 6.31
N ALA A 61 -8.86 -6.47 6.56
CA ALA A 61 -8.65 -5.34 7.47
C ALA A 61 -8.09 -5.80 8.82
N GLY A 62 -7.01 -5.16 9.26
CA GLY A 62 -6.24 -5.50 10.46
C GLY A 62 -5.09 -6.48 10.23
N GLU A 63 -5.08 -7.23 9.13
CA GLU A 63 -3.97 -8.14 8.78
C GLU A 63 -2.78 -7.38 8.19
N SER A 64 -1.61 -8.00 8.26
CA SER A 64 -0.36 -7.36 7.86
C SER A 64 0.59 -8.29 7.09
N VAL A 65 1.40 -7.69 6.23
CA VAL A 65 2.59 -8.30 5.63
C VAL A 65 3.82 -7.50 6.03
N SER A 66 4.94 -8.17 6.29
CA SER A 66 6.18 -7.50 6.69
C SER A 66 7.35 -7.93 5.82
N HIS A 67 8.23 -6.97 5.51
CA HIS A 67 9.53 -7.23 4.91
C HIS A 67 10.63 -6.70 5.85
N PRO A 68 11.65 -7.51 6.20
CA PRO A 68 12.61 -7.18 7.26
C PRO A 68 13.46 -5.94 6.99
N GLU A 69 13.69 -5.58 5.72
CA GLU A 69 14.46 -4.39 5.36
C GLU A 69 13.60 -3.14 5.15
N VAL A 70 12.29 -3.30 4.90
CA VAL A 70 11.43 -2.19 4.44
C VAL A 70 10.46 -1.78 5.53
N GLY A 71 9.68 -2.71 6.06
CA GLY A 71 8.69 -2.43 7.08
C GLY A 71 7.45 -3.32 7.00
N THR A 72 6.42 -2.91 7.73
CA THR A 72 5.14 -3.61 7.83
C THR A 72 4.05 -2.81 7.12
N LEU A 73 3.26 -3.49 6.31
CA LEU A 73 2.03 -2.96 5.70
C LEU A 73 0.84 -3.61 6.39
N THR A 74 -0.03 -2.80 7.02
CA THR A 74 -1.26 -3.27 7.65
C THR A 74 -2.46 -2.73 6.88
N LEU A 75 -3.31 -3.59 6.34
CA LEU A 75 -4.54 -3.14 5.69
C LEU A 75 -5.47 -2.53 6.73
N LEU A 76 -5.94 -1.30 6.51
CA LEU A 76 -6.86 -0.62 7.41
C LEU A 76 -8.28 -0.66 6.86
N ASP A 77 -8.44 -0.33 5.58
CA ASP A 77 -9.74 -0.21 4.93
C ASP A 77 -9.60 -0.22 3.40
N VAL A 78 -10.75 -0.19 2.71
CA VAL A 78 -10.85 0.03 1.26
C VAL A 78 -11.81 1.18 1.01
N LYS A 79 -11.38 2.17 0.21
CA LYS A 79 -12.27 3.20 -0.31
C LYS A 79 -12.82 2.75 -1.65
N VAL A 80 -14.14 2.69 -1.77
CA VAL A 80 -14.81 2.47 -3.05
C VAL A 80 -14.86 3.80 -3.79
N VAL A 81 -14.35 3.79 -5.02
CA VAL A 81 -14.47 4.94 -5.93
C VAL A 81 -15.59 4.59 -6.89
N GLU A 82 -16.71 5.31 -6.81
CA GLU A 82 -17.77 5.17 -7.80
C GLU A 82 -17.26 5.69 -9.14
N THR A 83 -17.11 4.78 -10.10
CA THR A 83 -16.73 5.14 -11.46
C THR A 83 -18.00 5.41 -12.26
N PRO A 84 -18.23 6.64 -12.76
CA PRO A 84 -19.39 6.95 -13.59
C PRO A 84 -19.49 6.03 -14.81
N PRO A 85 -20.71 5.72 -15.29
CA PRO A 85 -20.90 4.92 -16.49
C PRO A 85 -20.12 5.51 -17.68
N GLY A 86 -19.31 4.67 -18.34
CA GLY A 86 -18.52 5.06 -19.51
C GLY A 86 -17.11 5.61 -19.20
N GLN A 87 -16.74 5.75 -17.93
CA GLN A 87 -15.38 6.11 -17.54
C GLN A 87 -14.55 4.86 -17.22
N VAL A 88 -13.39 4.73 -17.84
CA VAL A 88 -12.45 3.61 -17.62
C VAL A 88 -11.32 4.12 -16.72
N GLY A 89 -11.01 3.40 -15.64
CA GLY A 89 -9.86 3.70 -14.77
C GLY A 89 -10.16 4.13 -13.34
N GLY A 90 -11.41 4.07 -12.87
CA GLY A 90 -11.72 4.18 -11.44
C GLY A 90 -11.60 2.81 -10.78
N GLY A 91 -10.64 2.66 -9.87
CA GLY A 91 -10.44 1.47 -9.06
C GLY A 91 -10.54 1.82 -7.59
N ASN A 92 -11.07 0.90 -6.79
CA ASN A 92 -11.05 1.02 -5.34
C ASN A 92 -9.62 1.26 -4.84
N LEU A 93 -9.51 1.99 -3.73
CA LEU A 93 -8.23 2.31 -3.10
C LEU A 93 -8.03 1.41 -1.89
N ALA A 94 -6.84 0.84 -1.74
CA ALA A 94 -6.43 0.26 -0.47
C ALA A 94 -5.96 1.39 0.46
N VAL A 95 -6.50 1.43 1.67
CA VAL A 95 -6.02 2.29 2.74
C VAL A 95 -5.25 1.44 3.72
N TYR A 96 -3.96 1.71 3.89
CA TYR A 96 -3.10 0.88 4.73
C TYR A 96 -2.11 1.72 5.54
N CYS A 97 -1.68 1.16 6.67
CA CYS A 97 -0.62 1.73 7.49
C CYS A 97 0.72 1.15 7.03
N PHE A 98 1.65 2.00 6.60
CA PHE A 98 3.04 1.64 6.39
C PHE A 98 3.88 2.05 7.60
N ARG A 99 4.49 1.06 8.26
CA ARG A 99 5.48 1.28 9.31
C ARG A 99 6.86 0.89 8.78
N PRO A 100 7.67 1.86 8.32
CA PRO A 100 9.02 1.56 7.85
C PRO A 100 9.89 1.03 9.00
N THR A 101 10.92 0.26 8.66
CA THR A 101 11.97 -0.05 9.65
C THR A 101 12.76 1.22 9.98
N PRO A 102 13.42 1.31 11.15
CA PRO A 102 14.23 2.47 11.51
C PRO A 102 15.39 2.77 10.54
N THR A 103 15.83 1.76 9.78
CA THR A 103 16.93 1.85 8.83
C THR A 103 16.48 2.05 7.38
N PHE A 104 15.17 2.07 7.12
CA PHE A 104 14.65 2.27 5.78
C PHE A 104 14.84 3.73 5.34
N ASP A 105 15.47 3.94 4.19
CA ASP A 105 15.74 5.28 3.63
C ASP A 105 14.48 5.89 2.99
N LEU A 106 13.53 6.23 3.86
CA LEU A 106 12.25 6.80 3.50
C LEU A 106 12.41 8.20 2.90
N ASP A 107 11.79 8.40 1.74
CA ASP A 107 11.57 9.70 1.14
C ASP A 107 10.14 10.19 1.44
N THR A 108 10.00 11.04 2.45
CA THR A 108 8.69 11.59 2.83
C THR A 108 8.12 12.54 1.77
N ASP A 109 8.95 13.15 0.93
CA ASP A 109 8.50 14.06 -0.13
C ASP A 109 7.83 13.31 -1.28
N ARG A 110 8.11 12.01 -1.42
CA ARG A 110 7.41 11.12 -2.35
C ARG A 110 6.06 10.62 -1.82
N LEU A 111 5.77 10.80 -0.53
CA LEU A 111 4.55 10.35 0.11
C LEU A 111 3.48 11.44 0.24
N THR A 112 3.87 12.71 0.20
CA THR A 112 2.96 13.87 0.28
C THR A 112 1.93 13.89 -0.85
N TRP A 113 2.22 13.29 -2.01
CA TRP A 113 1.27 13.20 -3.12
C TRP A 113 0.04 12.30 -2.85
N THR A 114 0.06 11.47 -1.82
CA THR A 114 -1.03 10.53 -1.47
C THR A 114 -1.95 11.02 -0.34
N LYS A 115 -1.66 12.19 0.26
CA LYS A 115 -2.41 12.72 1.41
C LYS A 115 -3.65 13.54 1.03
N ASP A 116 -3.68 14.07 -0.19
CA ASP A 116 -4.69 15.03 -0.67
C ASP A 116 -5.58 14.51 -1.82
N GLN A 117 -5.65 13.18 -2.03
CA GLN A 117 -6.52 12.53 -3.01
C GLN A 117 -7.65 11.74 -2.33
#